data_AF-E8QSJ7-F1
#
_entry.id   AF-E8QSJ7-F1
#
_cell.length_a   1.000
_cell.length_b   1.000
_cell.length_c   1.000
_cell.angle_alpha   90.00
_cell.angle_beta   90.00
_cell.angle_gamma   90.00
#
_symmetry.space_group_name_H-M   'P 1'
#
loop_
_entity.id
_entity.type
_entity.pdbx_description
1 polymer ?
#
loop_
_entity_poly.entity_id
_entity_poly.type
_entity_poly.pdbx_seq_one_letter_code
_entity_poly.pdbx_strand_id
1 'polypeptide(L)' 'MKQSVKWKEKLIKNREVDRRESSDCVRVYNRRLEIIKISNALEEGKNVSDSLMDSVLNNTDKPNKAKPNNE' A
#
# COMPACT_ATOMS: atom_id res chain seq x y z
N MET A 1 16.21 -35.22 4.31
CA MET A 1 16.41 -33.81 4.73
C MET A 1 15.92 -32.73 3.74
N LYS A 2 15.36 -33.04 2.56
CA LYS A 2 14.95 -32.00 1.58
C LYS A 2 13.58 -31.34 1.85
N GLN A 3 12.69 -32.00 2.59
CA GLN A 3 11.34 -31.47 2.86
C GLN A 3 11.35 -30.30 3.86
N SER A 4 12.17 -30.34 4.92
CA SER A 4 12.24 -29.29 5.95
C SER A 4 12.61 -27.91 5.39
N VAL A 5 13.52 -27.87 4.40
CA VAL A 5 13.94 -26.61 3.75
C VAL A 5 12.81 -26.00 2.93
N LYS A 6 12.04 -26.84 2.21
CA LYS A 6 10.90 -26.41 1.40
C LYS A 6 9.76 -25.81 2.23
N TRP A 7 9.52 -26.34 3.43
CA TRP A 7 8.53 -25.78 4.38
C TRP A 7 8.96 -24.42 4.92
N LYS A 8 10.24 -24.25 5.26
CA LYS A 8 10.77 -22.95 5.74
C LYS A 8 10.69 -21.87 4.67
N GLU A 9 11.03 -22.18 3.42
CA GLU A 9 10.91 -21.23 2.31
C GLU A 9 9.47 -20.79 2.05
N LYS A 10 8.50 -21.71 2.18
CA LYS A 10 7.07 -21.39 2.02
C LYS A 10 6.56 -20.47 3.13
N LEU A 11 6.96 -20.72 4.39
CA LEU A 11 6.62 -19.85 5.52
C LEU A 11 7.19 -18.44 5.37
N ILE A 12 8.43 -18.31 4.90
CA ILE A 12 9.06 -17.00 4.65
C ILE A 12 8.31 -16.23 3.55
N LYS A 13 7.94 -16.90 2.44
CA LYS A 13 7.18 -16.28 1.36
C LYS A 13 5.80 -15.81 1.82
N ASN A 14 5.08 -16.62 2.60
CA ASN A 14 3.75 -16.25 3.12
C ASN A 14 3.85 -15.04 4.05
N ARG A 15 4.79 -15.04 4.99
CA ARG A 15 5.02 -13.88 5.89
C ARG A 15 5.33 -12.59 5.13
N GLU A 16 6.05 -12.69 4.01
CA GLU A 16 6.37 -11.55 3.16
C GLU A 16 5.17 -11.07 2.33
N VAL A 17 4.23 -11.96 1.98
CA VAL A 17 2.91 -11.59 1.41
C VAL A 17 2.08 -10.86 2.47
N ASP A 18 1.92 -11.43 3.67
CA ASP A 18 1.14 -10.83 4.76
C ASP A 18 1.67 -9.43 5.13
N ARG A 19 3.00 -9.28 5.19
CA ARG A 19 3.66 -7.99 5.46
C ARG A 19 3.36 -6.95 4.38
N ARG A 20 3.34 -7.36 3.10
CA ARG A 20 3.02 -6.47 1.99
C ARG A 20 1.55 -6.06 1.99
N GLU A 21 0.64 -7.01 2.21
CA GLU A 21 -0.79 -6.73 2.30
C GLU A 21 -1.12 -5.82 3.49
N SER A 22 -0.49 -6.06 4.65
CA SER A 22 -0.60 -5.16 5.80
C SER A 22 -0.07 -3.76 5.50
N SER A 23 1.07 -3.65 4.80
CA SER A 23 1.63 -2.37 4.36
C SER A 23 0.74 -1.66 3.34
N ASP A 24 0.10 -2.39 2.44
CA ASP A 24 -0.83 -1.86 1.43
C ASP A 24 -2.09 -1.31 2.11
N CYS A 25 -2.63 -2.02 3.11
CA CYS A 25 -3.77 -1.57 3.92
C CYS A 25 -3.46 -0.24 4.63
N VAL A 26 -2.29 -0.15 5.29
CA VAL A 26 -1.86 1.09 5.96
C VAL A 26 -1.69 2.24 4.97
N ARG A 27 -1.12 1.98 3.78
CA ARG A 27 -0.98 3.00 2.72
C ARG A 27 -2.33 3.52 2.25
N VAL A 28 -3.28 2.63 1.97
CA VAL A 28 -4.64 3.01 1.51
C VAL A 28 -5.38 3.79 2.59
N TYR A 29 -5.27 3.38 3.86
CA TYR A 29 -5.88 4.09 4.97
C TYR A 29 -5.33 5.51 5.11
N ASN A 30 -4.00 5.68 5.09
CA ASN A 30 -3.36 7.00 5.15
C ASN A 30 -3.78 7.90 3.97
N ARG A 31 -3.87 7.34 2.75
CA ARG A 31 -4.34 8.08 1.58
C ARG A 31 -5.78 8.58 1.74
N ARG A 32 -6.68 7.75 2.29
CA ARG A 32 -8.07 8.16 2.58
C ARG A 32 -8.14 9.32 3.56
N LEU A 33 -7.30 9.30 4.61
CA LEU A 33 -7.21 10.41 5.56
C LEU A 33 -6.73 11.71 4.89
N GLU A 34 -5.75 11.62 3.99
CA GLU A 34 -5.27 12.79 3.24
C GLU A 34 -6.34 13.35 2.29
N ILE A 35 -7.10 12.49 1.59
CA ILE A 35 -8.23 12.91 0.76
C ILE A 35 -9.28 13.66 1.60
N ILE A 36 -9.65 13.13 2.77
CA ILE A 36 -10.62 13.78 3.66
C ILE A 36 -10.12 15.17 4.09
N LYS A 37 -8.83 15.31 4.43
CA LYS A 37 -8.24 16.60 4.79
C LYS A 37 -8.32 17.62 3.64
N ILE A 38 -8.04 17.16 2.42
CA ILE A 38 -8.15 18.00 1.21
C ILE A 38 -9.60 18.42 1.00
N SER A 39 -10.55 17.48 1.06
CA SER A 39 -11.98 17.75 0.93
C SER A 39 -12.45 18.81 1.93
N ASN A 40 -12.12 18.65 3.21
CA ASN A 40 -12.49 19.62 4.25
C ASN A 40 -11.87 21.00 3.99
N ALA A 41 -10.61 21.06 3.59
CA ALA A 41 -9.95 22.33 3.28
C ALA A 41 -10.62 23.05 2.11
N LEU A 42 -11.02 22.32 1.07
CA LEU A 42 -11.73 22.86 -0.08
C LEU A 42 -13.14 23.36 0.29
N GLU A 43 -13.88 22.62 1.12
CA GLU A 43 -15.18 23.05 1.65
C GLU A 43 -15.08 24.34 2.48
N GLU A 44 -13.99 24.49 3.24
CA GLU A 44 -13.70 25.69 4.02
C GLU A 44 -13.15 26.86 3.17
N GLY A 45 -13.01 26.69 1.85
CA GLY A 45 -12.43 27.69 0.94
C GLY A 45 -10.94 27.94 1.18
N LYS A 46 -10.26 27.02 1.85
CA LYS A 46 -8.82 27.09 2.14
C LYS A 46 -8.03 26.53 0.96
N ASN A 47 -6.87 27.12 0.72
CA ASN A 47 -5.93 26.58 -0.25
C ASN A 47 -5.30 25.29 0.27
N VAL A 48 -5.20 24.31 -0.62
CA VAL A 48 -4.53 23.03 -0.39
C VAL A 48 -3.10 23.14 -0.92
N SER A 49 -2.12 22.64 -0.19
CA SER A 49 -0.73 22.68 -0.67
C SER A 49 -0.50 21.67 -1.80
N ASP A 50 0.30 22.05 -2.79
CA ASP A 50 0.68 21.17 -3.90
C ASP A 50 1.33 19.88 -3.38
N SER A 51 2.11 19.96 -2.30
CA SER A 51 2.71 18.79 -1.65
C SER A 51 1.69 17.77 -1.12
N LEU A 52 0.52 18.23 -0.67
CA LEU A 52 -0.55 17.36 -0.15
C LEU A 52 -1.33 16.73 -1.31
N MET A 53 -1.57 17.49 -2.39
CA MET A 53 -2.12 16.95 -3.63
C MET A 53 -1.20 15.91 -4.26
N ASP A 54 0.10 16.21 -4.34
CA ASP A 54 1.12 15.30 -4.83
C ASP A 54 1.22 14.03 -3.98
N SER A 55 1.05 14.10 -2.66
CA SER A 55 1.04 12.89 -1.80
C SER A 55 -0.12 11.96 -2.17
N VAL A 56 -1.32 12.51 -2.39
CA VAL A 56 -2.50 11.74 -2.77
C VAL A 56 -2.42 11.21 -4.19
N LEU A 57 -1.82 11.97 -5.11
CA LEU A 57 -1.66 11.62 -6.53
C LEU A 57 -0.47 10.68 -6.79
N ASN A 58 0.65 10.82 -6.07
CA ASN A 58 1.85 9.98 -6.27
C ASN A 58 1.76 8.63 -5.57
N ASN A 59 0.82 8.46 -4.63
CA ASN A 59 0.44 7.15 -4.10
C ASN A 59 -0.49 6.36 -5.04
N THR A 60 -0.71 6.82 -6.28
CA THR A 60 -1.43 6.05 -7.30
C THR A 60 -0.73 4.71 -7.48
N ASP A 61 -1.48 3.65 -7.20
CA ASP A 61 -1.04 2.28 -7.15
C ASP A 61 -0.09 1.98 -8.31
N LYS A 62 1.22 1.97 -8.03
CA LYS A 62 2.09 1.13 -8.83
C LYS A 62 1.48 -0.25 -8.65
N PRO A 63 0.97 -0.90 -9.72
CA PRO A 63 0.47 -2.24 -9.59
C PRO A 63 1.63 -3.00 -8.97
N ASN A 64 1.45 -3.44 -7.74
CA ASN A 64 2.40 -4.33 -7.09
C ASN A 64 2.48 -5.46 -8.09
N LYS A 65 3.59 -5.56 -8.84
CA LYS A 65 3.70 -6.52 -9.94
C LYS A 65 3.32 -7.84 -9.32
N ALA A 66 2.09 -8.29 -9.58
CA ALA A 66 1.63 -9.58 -9.18
C ALA A 66 2.63 -10.48 -9.89
N LYS A 67 3.61 -11.00 -9.14
CA LYS A 67 4.46 -12.03 -9.70
C LYS A 67 3.47 -13.06 -10.23
N PRO A 68 3.57 -13.45 -11.51
CA PRO A 68 2.74 -14.53 -12.00
C PRO A 68 2.97 -15.67 -11.01
N ASN A 69 1.88 -16.02 -10.37
CA ASN A 69 1.66 -17.32 -9.78
C ASN A 69 2.05 -18.34 -10.84
N ASN A 70 3.33 -18.74 -10.83
CA ASN A 70 3.76 -19.91 -11.55
C ASN A 70 3.01 -21.07 -10.93
N GLU A 71 2.05 -21.58 -11.72
CA GLU A 71 1.44 -22.91 -11.62
C GLU A 71 2.48 -24.01 -11.33
#